data_AF-A0A3D5I1Y4-F1
#
_entry.id   AF-A0A3D5I1Y4-F1
#
_cell.length_a   1.000
_cell.length_b   1.000
_cell.length_c   1.000
_cell.angle_alpha   90.00
_cell.angle_beta   90.00
_cell.angle_gamma   90.00
#
_symmetry.space_group_name_H-M   'P 1'
#
loop_
_entity.id
_entity.type
_entity.pdbx_description
1 polymer ?
#
loop_
_entity_poly.entity_id
_entity_poly.type
_entity_poly.pdbx_seq_one_letter_code
_entity_poly.pdbx_strand_id
1 'polypeptide(L)' 'MPIGTPSVPYRLPGSQYERWVDIYTRLGVERILFLGGEVNDGVANALVAQMLYLDSDDSSKPIYLYINSPGGSVTAGL' A
#
# COMPACT_ATOMS: atom_id res chain seq x y z
N MET A 1 -23.06 -5.53 7.23
CA MET A 1 -22.41 -4.19 7.20
C MET A 1 -20.95 -4.42 6.86
N PRO A 2 -20.35 -3.77 5.85
CA PRO A 2 -18.90 -3.82 5.75
C PRO A 2 -18.35 -3.13 7.00
N ILE A 3 -17.56 -3.87 7.76
CA ILE A 3 -16.77 -3.30 8.84
C ILE A 3 -15.84 -2.29 8.14
N GLY A 4 -15.90 -1.02 8.51
CA GLY A 4 -15.01 -0.01 7.94
C GLY A 4 -13.55 -0.45 8.07
N THR A 5 -12.65 0.14 7.26
CA THR A 5 -11.22 -0.21 7.31
C THR A 5 -10.73 -0.15 8.77
N PRO A 6 -10.20 -1.25 9.33
CA PRO A 6 -9.72 -1.25 10.71
C PRO A 6 -8.64 -0.19 10.93
N SER A 7 -8.72 0.52 12.04
CA SER A 7 -7.69 1.48 12.46
C SER A 7 -6.80 0.88 13.53
N VAL A 8 -5.51 1.20 13.48
CA VAL A 8 -4.50 0.75 14.44
C VAL A 8 -3.65 1.93 14.93
N PRO A 9 -3.13 1.86 16.17
CA PRO A 9 -2.22 2.88 16.67
C PRO A 9 -0.87 2.78 15.95
N TYR A 10 -0.37 3.92 15.47
CA TYR A 10 0.92 4.07 14.84
C TYR A 10 1.68 5.26 15.42
N ARG A 11 2.94 5.04 15.77
CA ARG A 11 3.84 6.07 16.27
C ARG A 11 4.83 6.44 15.19
N LEU A 12 4.78 7.72 14.77
CA LEU A 12 5.74 8.26 13.82
C LEU A 12 7.16 8.25 14.42
N PRO A 13 8.21 7.99 13.63
CA PRO A 13 9.59 8.10 14.09
C PRO A 13 9.85 9.47 14.72
N GLY A 14 10.32 9.49 15.96
CA GLY A 14 10.60 10.73 16.71
C GLY A 14 9.39 11.43 17.33
N SER A 15 8.16 10.89 17.21
CA SER A 15 6.98 11.43 17.88
C SER A 15 6.72 10.76 19.23
N GLN A 16 6.30 11.57 20.22
CA GLN A 16 5.82 11.06 21.50
C GLN A 16 4.34 10.64 21.48
N TYR A 17 3.61 11.00 20.41
CA TYR A 17 2.17 10.75 20.29
C TYR A 17 1.88 9.62 19.31
N GLU A 18 0.88 8.82 19.64
CA GLU A 18 0.33 7.80 18.75
C GLU A 18 -0.81 8.41 17.92
N ARG A 19 -0.83 8.08 16.63
CA ARG A 19 -1.91 8.43 15.71
C ARG A 19 -2.63 7.15 15.32
N TRP A 20 -3.96 7.22 15.25
CA TRP A 20 -4.76 6.14 14.68
C TRP A 20 -4.77 6.29 13.17
N VAL A 21 -4.23 5.29 12.48
CA VAL A 21 -4.20 5.22 11.02
C VAL A 21 -4.93 3.98 10.55
N ASP A 22 -5.36 3.96 9.30
CA ASP A 22 -5.92 2.77 8.71
C ASP A 22 -4.85 1.66 8.60
N ILE A 23 -5.29 0.41 8.65
CA ILE A 23 -4.40 -0.74 8.63
C ILE A 23 -3.54 -0.81 7.36
N TYR A 24 -4.04 -0.35 6.20
CA TYR A 24 -3.28 -0.38 4.96
C TYR A 24 -2.13 0.63 4.98
N THR A 25 -2.36 1.85 5.49
CA THR A 25 -1.29 2.82 5.73
C THR A 25 -0.24 2.25 6.68
N ARG A 26 -0.66 1.58 7.77
CA ARG A 26 0.29 0.95 8.70
C ARG A 26 1.15 -0.12 8.03
N LEU A 27 0.56 -0.95 7.18
CA LEU A 27 1.24 -2.01 6.44
C LEU A 27 2.12 -1.47 5.30
N GLY A 28 1.73 -0.35 4.67
CA GLY A 28 2.53 0.34 3.66
C GLY A 28 3.88 0.81 4.20
N VAL A 29 3.93 1.26 5.45
CA VAL A 29 5.21 1.56 6.15
C VAL A 29 6.10 0.33 6.29
N GLU A 30 5.53 -0.86 6.42
CA GLU A 30 6.27 -2.15 6.44
C GLU A 30 6.56 -2.69 5.03
N ARG A 31 6.37 -1.87 3.98
CA ARG A 31 6.60 -2.23 2.56
C ARG A 31 5.67 -3.33 2.07
N ILE A 32 4.44 -3.38 2.59
CA ILE A 32 3.40 -4.31 2.18
C ILE A 32 2.33 -3.54 1.40
N LEU A 33 2.20 -3.85 0.12
CA LEU A 33 1.25 -3.25 -0.82
C LEU A 33 0.17 -4.26 -1.20
N PHE A 34 -1.00 -3.75 -1.61
CA PHE A 34 -2.16 -4.56 -1.98
C PHE A 34 -2.72 -4.16 -3.34
N LEU A 35 -2.96 -5.15 -4.19
CA LEU A 35 -3.79 -5.03 -5.38
C LEU A 35 -5.06 -5.86 -5.15
N GLY A 36 -6.10 -5.21 -4.61
CA GLY A 36 -7.34 -5.86 -4.17
C GLY A 36 -8.56 -5.66 -5.09
N GLY A 37 -8.38 -4.97 -6.23
CA GLY A 37 -9.47 -4.56 -7.11
C GLY A 37 -9.11 -4.69 -8.59
N GLU A 38 -9.99 -4.20 -9.46
CA GLU A 38 -9.76 -4.18 -10.90
C GLU A 38 -8.53 -3.34 -11.27
N VAL A 39 -7.74 -3.84 -12.21
CA VAL A 39 -6.57 -3.14 -12.74
C VAL A 39 -7.03 -2.08 -13.75
N ASN A 40 -6.81 -0.82 -13.40
CA ASN A 40 -7.01 0.33 -14.28
C ASN A 40 -5.86 1.33 -14.09
N ASP A 41 -5.79 2.35 -14.93
CA ASP A 41 -4.69 3.33 -14.93
C ASP A 41 -4.49 4.00 -13.57
N GLY A 42 -5.58 4.28 -12.84
CA GLY A 42 -5.49 4.91 -11.52
C GLY A 42 -4.85 4.00 -10.47
N VAL A 43 -5.28 2.74 -10.40
CA VAL A 43 -4.72 1.72 -9.50
C VAL A 43 -3.27 1.41 -9.85
N ALA A 44 -2.98 1.24 -11.14
CA ALA A 44 -1.63 0.97 -11.64
C ALA A 44 -0.67 2.12 -11.29
N ASN A 45 -1.05 3.36 -11.62
CA ASN A 45 -0.23 4.54 -11.31
C ASN A 45 0.02 4.69 -9.80
N ALA A 46 -0.99 4.42 -8.96
CA ALA A 46 -0.84 4.47 -7.51
C ALA A 46 0.12 3.39 -6.98
N LEU A 47 0.08 2.17 -7.53
CA LEU A 47 1.00 1.09 -7.15
C LEU A 47 2.43 1.40 -7.60
N VAL A 48 2.62 1.86 -8.85
CA VAL A 48 3.94 2.26 -9.37
C VAL A 48 4.54 3.37 -8.51
N ALA A 49 3.76 4.40 -8.17
CA ALA A 49 4.24 5.49 -7.31
C ALA A 49 4.68 4.99 -5.92
N GLN A 50 3.91 4.09 -5.30
CA GLN A 50 4.27 3.49 -4.01
C GLN A 50 5.53 2.62 -4.10
N MET A 51 5.67 1.82 -5.16
CA MET A 51 6.88 1.00 -5.36
C MET A 51 8.13 1.85 -5.54
N LEU A 52 8.05 2.91 -6.36
CA LEU A 52 9.18 3.84 -6.57
C LEU A 52 9.56 4.57 -5.27
N TYR A 53 8.57 4.99 -4.48
CA TYR A 53 8.83 5.60 -3.18
C TYR A 53 9.56 4.64 -2.23
N LEU A 54 9.07 3.40 -2.11
CA LEU A 54 9.67 2.39 -1.24
C LEU A 54 11.08 1.99 -1.69
N ASP A 55 11.31 1.87 -3.00
CA ASP A 55 12.64 1.57 -3.54
C ASP A 55 13.63 2.73 -3.28
N SER A 56 13.17 3.98 -3.40
CA SER A 56 13.96 5.16 -3.06
C SER A 56 14.27 5.29 -1.56
N ASP A 57 13.39 4.81 -0.68
CA ASP A 57 13.58 4.85 0.77
C ASP A 57 14.64 3.84 1.22
N ASP A 58 14.58 2.61 0.69
CA ASP A 58 15.57 1.57 0.94
C ASP A 58 15.50 0.49 -0.16
N SER A 59 16.41 0.55 -1.12
CA SER A 59 16.49 -0.40 -2.25
C SER A 59 17.05 -1.77 -1.87
N SER A 60 17.56 -1.93 -0.65
CA SER A 60 18.06 -3.23 -0.15
C SER A 60 16.95 -4.10 0.43
N LYS A 61 15.79 -3.50 0.75
CA LYS A 61 14.66 -4.20 1.38
C LYS A 61 13.62 -4.64 0.36
N PRO A 62 13.06 -5.85 0.51
CA PRO A 62 12.00 -6.33 -0.39
C PRO A 62 10.73 -5.49 -0.24
N ILE A 63 9.94 -5.46 -1.31
CA ILE A 63 8.56 -4.95 -1.32
C ILE A 63 7.65 -6.16 -1.50
N TYR A 64 6.66 -6.31 -0.64
CA TYR A 64 5.69 -7.41 -0.71
C TYR A 64 4.40 -6.91 -1.33
N LEU A 65 4.02 -7.47 -2.47
CA LEU A 65 2.75 -7.19 -3.13
C LEU A 65 1.79 -8.37 -2.96
N TYR A 66 0.69 -8.16 -2.25
CA TYR A 66 -0.40 -9.12 -2.14
C TYR A 66 -1.45 -8.84 -3.22
N ILE A 67 -1.77 -9.86 -4.02
CA ILE A 67 -2.67 -9.72 -5.17
C ILE A 67 -3.94 -10.55 -4.92
N ASN A 68 -5.06 -9.85 -4.94
CA ASN A 68 -6.40 -10.41 -5.00
C ASN A 68 -7.22 -9.56 -5.98
N SER A 69 -7.03 -9.79 -7.27
CA SER A 69 -7.61 -8.98 -8.33
C SER A 69 -8.26 -9.86 -9.38
N PRO A 70 -9.41 -9.45 -9.95
CA PRO A 70 -10.01 -10.11 -11.10
C PRO A 70 -9.25 -9.83 -12.41
N GLY A 71 -8.17 -9.05 -12.39
CA GLY A 71 -7.51 -8.51 -13.57
C GLY A 71 -8.10 -7.15 -13.98
N GLY A 72 -8.01 -6.81 -15.26
CA GLY A 72 -8.51 -5.55 -15.80
C GLY A 72 -7.80 -5.16 -17.10
N SER A 73 -7.47 -3.88 -17.24
CA SER A 73 -6.75 -3.34 -18.39
C SER A 73 -5.35 -3.96 -18.52
N VAL A 74 -5.09 -4.60 -19.66
CA VAL A 74 -3.77 -5.16 -19.98
C VAL A 74 -2.71 -4.08 -20.06
N THR A 75 -3.03 -2.93 -20.68
CA THR A 75 -2.07 -1.83 -20.83
C THR A 75 -1.76 -1.13 -19.52
N ALA A 76 -2.67 -1.16 -18.54
CA ALA A 76 -2.40 -0.64 -17.20
C ALA A 76 -1.56 -1.61 -16.36
N GLY A 77 -1.64 -2.91 -16.65
CA GLY A 77 -0.94 -3.96 -15.90
C GLY A 77 0.48 -4.27 -16.38
N LEU A 78 0.88 -3.76 -17.55
CA LEU A 78 2.20 -3.95 -18.17
C LEU A 78 3.08 -2.72 -17.98
#